data_AF-A0A2M9TIH1-F1
#
_entry.id   AF-A0A2M9TIH1-F1
#
_cell.length_a   1.000
_cell.length_b   1.000
_cell.length_c   1.000
_cell.angle_alpha   90.00
_cell.angle_beta   90.00
_cell.angle_gamma   90.00
#
_symmetry.space_group_name_H-M   'P 1'
#
loop_
_entity.id
_entity.type
_entity.pdbx_description
1 polymer ?
#
loop_
_entity_poly.entity_id
_entity_poly.type
_entity_poly.pdbx_seq_one_letter_code
_entity_poly.pdbx_strand_id
1 'polypeptide(L)'
;MKKHNTSSFNTFTLKYRPWILKAVFEAGDTRSEAEVIERYVKKQKSRCLLEKLIDKDFEVTGKLVNSIRVSLLSDHVKLFRI
;
A
#
# COMPACT_ATOMS: atom_id res chain seq x y z
N MET A 1 0.63 5.17 9.46
CA MET A 1 1.10 4.14 10.41
C MET A 1 0.88 4.48 11.88
N LYS A 2 1.37 5.62 12.41
CA LYS A 2 1.19 5.99 13.84
C LYS A 2 -0.27 5.85 14.33
N LYS A 3 -1.22 6.44 13.60
CA LYS A 3 -2.67 6.38 13.92
C LYS A 3 -3.24 4.96 14.06
N HIS A 4 -2.77 4.00 13.25
CA HIS A 4 -3.23 2.61 13.33
C HIS A 4 -2.63 1.84 14.52
N ASN A 5 -1.45 2.25 15.00
CA ASN A 5 -0.78 1.57 16.11
C ASN A 5 -1.12 2.18 17.48
N THR A 6 -1.54 3.45 17.55
CA THR A 6 -1.74 4.17 18.83
C THR A 6 -3.19 4.52 19.17
N SER A 7 -4.17 4.28 18.30
CA SER A 7 -5.58 4.64 18.57
C SER A 7 -6.17 3.83 19.74
N SER A 8 -7.00 4.47 20.57
CA SER A 8 -7.68 3.88 21.74
C SER A 8 -9.02 3.22 21.42
N PHE A 9 -9.61 3.47 20.25
CA PHE A 9 -10.97 3.02 19.88
C PHE A 9 -10.99 1.71 19.10
N ASN A 10 -11.62 0.66 19.63
CA ASN A 10 -11.70 -0.67 19.01
C ASN A 10 -12.31 -0.67 17.59
N THR A 11 -11.45 -0.73 16.57
CA THR A 11 -11.81 -0.89 15.15
C THR A 11 -11.12 -2.11 14.56
N PHE A 12 -11.54 -2.56 13.37
CA PHE A 12 -11.01 -3.76 12.69
C PHE A 12 -9.48 -3.82 12.66
N THR A 13 -8.83 -2.67 12.43
CA THR A 13 -7.37 -2.57 12.36
C THR A 13 -6.68 -2.50 13.73
N LEU A 14 -7.35 -2.66 14.88
CA LEU A 14 -6.65 -2.60 16.19
C LEU A 14 -6.38 -3.96 16.81
N LYS A 15 -7.10 -5.00 16.37
CA LYS A 15 -6.99 -6.37 16.91
C LYS A 15 -5.62 -7.02 16.68
N TYR A 16 -4.88 -6.59 15.66
CA TYR A 16 -3.63 -7.22 15.22
C TYR A 16 -2.43 -6.26 15.24
N ARG A 17 -2.43 -5.30 16.17
CA ARG A 17 -1.27 -4.42 16.37
C ARG A 17 -0.07 -5.21 16.90
N PRO A 18 1.17 -4.85 16.51
CA PRO A 18 1.53 -3.70 15.68
C PRO A 18 1.42 -3.97 14.16
N TRP A 19 0.89 -3.00 13.41
CA TRP A 19 0.90 -3.02 11.95
C TRP A 19 2.23 -2.51 11.43
N ILE A 20 2.89 -3.33 10.61
CA ILE A 20 4.14 -3.03 9.92
C ILE A 20 3.81 -2.79 8.45
N LEU A 21 4.25 -1.66 7.90
CA LEU A 21 4.06 -1.34 6.49
C LEU A 21 5.07 -2.15 5.67
N LYS A 22 4.59 -3.03 4.80
CA LYS A 22 5.46 -3.93 4.02
C LYS A 22 5.74 -3.44 2.60
N ALA A 23 4.77 -2.75 1.99
CA ALA A 23 4.91 -2.18 0.67
C ALA A 23 4.01 -0.94 0.53
N VAL A 24 4.43 0.02 -0.29
CA VAL A 24 3.64 1.18 -0.72
C VAL A 24 3.73 1.29 -2.22
N PHE A 25 2.60 1.57 -2.84
CA PHE A 25 2.45 1.74 -4.26
C PHE A 25 1.83 3.10 -4.52
N GLU A 26 2.35 3.78 -5.54
CA GLU A 26 1.67 4.91 -6.12
C GLU A 26 0.39 4.43 -6.84
N ALA A 27 -0.71 5.11 -6.59
CA ALA A 27 -2.04 4.69 -7.01
C ALA A 27 -2.73 5.79 -7.84
N GLY A 28 -2.02 6.31 -8.83
CA GLY A 28 -2.48 7.40 -9.70
C GLY A 28 -2.41 8.78 -9.03
N ASP A 29 -2.73 9.81 -9.81
CA ASP A 29 -2.65 11.22 -9.40
C ASP A 29 -3.93 11.70 -8.71
N THR A 30 -5.05 11.03 -8.99
CA THR A 30 -6.35 11.39 -8.45
C THR A 30 -6.86 10.39 -7.43
N ARG A 31 -7.67 10.89 -6.49
CA ARG A 31 -8.35 10.04 -5.50
C ARG A 31 -9.19 8.93 -6.16
N SER A 32 -9.89 9.24 -7.25
CA SER A 32 -10.77 8.30 -7.92
C SER A 32 -10.01 7.13 -8.54
N GLU A 33 -8.85 7.40 -9.13
CA GLU A 33 -7.95 6.35 -9.65
C GLU A 33 -7.42 5.47 -8.52
N ALA A 34 -6.99 6.08 -7.41
CA ALA A 34 -6.53 5.37 -6.23
C ALA A 34 -7.61 4.42 -5.67
N GLU A 35 -8.86 4.88 -5.59
CA GLU A 35 -9.99 4.06 -5.13
C GLU A 35 -10.33 2.92 -6.10
N VAL A 36 -10.15 3.10 -7.41
CA VAL A 36 -10.34 2.03 -8.40
C VAL A 36 -9.25 0.95 -8.23
N ILE A 37 -7.99 1.36 -8.12
CA ILE A 37 -6.85 0.45 -7.90
C ILE A 37 -7.00 -0.29 -6.58
N GLU A 38 -7.34 0.42 -5.49
CA GLU A 38 -7.57 -0.18 -4.18
C GLU A 38 -8.67 -1.25 -4.23
N ARG A 39 -9.82 -0.92 -4.84
CA ARG A 39 -10.92 -1.88 -5.00
C ARG A 39 -10.51 -3.08 -5.83
N TYR A 40 -9.74 -2.87 -6.90
CA TYR A 40 -9.26 -3.97 -7.75
C TYR A 40 -8.37 -4.93 -6.96
N VAL A 41 -7.40 -4.43 -6.20
CA VAL A 41 -6.50 -5.26 -5.38
C VAL A 41 -7.27 -5.99 -4.29
N LYS A 42 -8.16 -5.31 -3.56
CA LYS A 42 -9.00 -5.93 -2.53
C LYS A 42 -9.91 -7.03 -3.08
N LYS A 43 -10.40 -6.88 -4.32
CA LYS A 43 -11.27 -7.87 -4.98
C LYS A 43 -10.56 -9.19 -5.29
N GLN A 44 -9.24 -9.19 -5.53
CA GLN A 44 -8.52 -10.41 -5.87
C GLN A 44 -8.52 -11.45 -4.74
N LYS A 45 -8.66 -11.01 -3.47
CA LYS A 45 -8.76 -11.86 -2.26
C LYS A 45 -7.73 -13.00 -2.20
N SER A 46 -6.59 -12.84 -2.86
CA SER A 46 -5.56 -13.88 -2.99
C SER A 46 -4.38 -13.54 -2.11
N ARG A 47 -4.12 -14.38 -1.11
CA ARG A 47 -2.96 -14.23 -0.23
C ARG A 47 -1.65 -14.34 -1.01
N CYS A 48 -1.56 -15.30 -1.93
CA CYS A 48 -0.38 -15.49 -2.79
C CYS A 48 -0.09 -14.25 -3.65
N LEU A 49 -1.13 -13.59 -4.18
CA LEU A 49 -0.94 -12.34 -4.92
C LEU A 49 -0.41 -11.22 -4.01
N LEU A 50 -0.94 -11.08 -2.80
CA LEU A 50 -0.48 -10.06 -1.85
C LEU A 50 0.96 -10.30 -1.40
N GLU A 51 1.37 -11.55 -1.18
CA GLU A 51 2.74 -11.91 -0.84
C GLU A 51 3.70 -11.58 -1.99
N LYS A 52 3.33 -11.90 -3.25
CA LYS A 52 4.08 -11.48 -4.43
C LYS A 52 4.17 -9.96 -4.57
N LEU A 53 3.07 -9.25 -4.34
CA LEU A 53 3.07 -7.79 -4.32
C LEU A 53 3.93 -7.22 -3.17
N ILE A 54 4.20 -7.95 -2.10
CA ILE A 54 5.13 -7.47 -1.06
C ILE A 54 6.59 -7.72 -1.46
N ASP A 55 6.84 -8.78 -2.22
CA ASP A 55 8.18 -9.15 -2.69
C ASP A 55 8.80 -8.03 -3.54
N LYS A 56 10.06 -7.69 -3.25
CA LYS A 56 10.78 -6.59 -3.91
C LYS A 56 11.19 -6.95 -5.33
N ASP A 57 11.46 -8.23 -5.56
CA ASP A 57 11.92 -8.74 -6.85
C ASP A 57 10.75 -9.07 -7.79
N PHE A 58 9.51 -8.89 -7.30
CA PHE A 58 8.31 -9.11 -8.10
C PHE A 58 7.95 -7.85 -8.90
N GLU A 59 8.22 -7.94 -10.20
CA GLU A 59 7.77 -6.99 -11.20
C GLU A 59 6.28 -7.16 -11.47
N VAL A 60 5.53 -6.08 -11.31
CA VAL A 60 4.08 -6.10 -11.49
C VAL A 60 3.76 -5.89 -12.97
N THR A 61 3.15 -6.90 -13.60
CA THR A 61 2.73 -6.85 -15.02
C THR A 61 1.22 -6.63 -15.18
N GLY A 62 0.77 -6.05 -16.31
CA GLY A 62 -0.65 -5.81 -16.61
C GLY A 62 -1.23 -4.50 -16.07
N LYS A 63 -2.50 -4.50 -15.62
CA LYS A 63 -3.25 -3.29 -15.20
C LYS A 63 -2.65 -2.53 -14.00
N LEU A 64 -1.68 -3.11 -13.32
CA LEU A 64 -0.98 -2.52 -12.17
C LEU A 64 0.42 -1.99 -12.53
N VAL A 65 0.80 -2.00 -13.82
CA VAL A 65 2.12 -1.54 -14.30
C VAL A 65 2.40 -0.08 -13.96
N ASN A 66 1.37 0.77 -13.89
CA ASN A 66 1.54 2.19 -13.54
C ASN A 66 1.73 2.42 -12.03
N SER A 67 1.66 1.39 -11.20
CA SER A 67 1.90 1.52 -9.76
C SER A 67 3.39 1.42 -9.47
N ILE A 68 4.06 2.58 -9.39
CA ILE A 68 5.46 2.65 -8.96
C ILE A 68 5.55 2.21 -7.49
N ARG A 69 6.43 1.24 -7.21
CA ARG A 69 6.78 0.91 -5.82
C ARG A 69 7.55 2.08 -5.24
N VAL A 70 6.99 2.71 -4.21
CA VAL A 70 7.71 3.74 -3.47
C VAL A 70 8.58 3.03 -2.44
N SER A 71 9.90 3.06 -2.67
CA SER A 71 10.90 2.51 -1.76
C SER A 71 10.79 3.17 -0.38
N LEU A 72 10.36 2.41 0.62
CA LEU A 72 10.24 2.85 2.02
C LEU A 72 11.58 2.96 2.75
N LEU A 73 12.70 2.69 2.08
CA LEU A 73 14.05 2.67 2.65
C LEU A 73 14.99 3.63 1.90
N SER A 74 14.57 4.89 1.79
CA SER A 74 15.52 6.00 1.85
C SER A 74 14.84 7.10 2.63
N ASP A 75 15.33 7.29 3.86
CA ASP A 75 15.18 8.55 4.57
C ASP A 75 15.40 9.69 3.57
N HIS A 76 14.47 10.66 3.51
CA HIS A 76 14.44 11.79 2.59
C HIS A 76 13.92 11.52 1.15
N VAL A 77 12.69 11.00 1.00
CA VAL A 77 11.91 11.37 -0.19
C VAL A 77 11.37 12.78 0.05
N LYS A 78 12.08 13.75 -0.55
CA LYS A 78 11.69 15.15 -0.70
C LYS A 78 10.22 15.20 -1.13
N LEU A 79 9.37 15.72 -0.25
CA LEU A 79 8.02 16.13 -0.60
C LEU A 79 8.14 17.13 -1.76
N PHE A 80 7.75 16.70 -2.95
CA PHE A 80 7.53 17.59 -4.07
C PHE A 80 6.47 18.59 -3.63
N ARG A 81 6.93 19.82 -3.42
CA ARG A 81 6.13 21.01 -3.22
C ARG A 81 5.52 21.36 -4.57
N ILE A 82 4.19 21.31 -4.65
CA ILE A 82 3.43 22.21 -5.52
C ILE A 82 2.99 23.36 -4.62
#